data_AF-A0A7Y5G4E9-F1
#
_entry.id   AF-A0A7Y5G4E9-F1
#
_cell.length_a   1.000
_cell.length_b   1.000
_cell.length_c   1.000
_cell.angle_alpha   90.00
_cell.angle_beta   90.00
_cell.angle_gamma   90.00
#
_symmetry.space_group_name_H-M   'P 1'
#
loop_
_entity.id
_entity.type
_entity.pdbx_description
1 polymer ?
#
loop_
_entity_poly.entity_id
_entity_poly.type
_entity_poly.pdbx_seq_one_letter_code
_entity_poly.pdbx_strand_id
1 'polypeptide(L)'
;NRAAPKRKIETRVLQHRREGWQVGVYQWNPAGDEAFLTNGSEIRLPFQLPLGNYVYTIPSRLMCLACHQPQKDFVIGFEMIRLSGVLDENGGEQLRRLADRDIFTQPIADTKIEIPGPEVEREAIGYLHGNCANCHNPHSPVFSTTALDLRFTWLKENTVNVRPEKFATNDSTQVRIKPGAPEESLLFQLLARTFDDGAQFMPPLGTSRTDTVGIDLVRRWILSLGTAD
;
A
#
# COMPACT_ATOMS: atom_id res chain seq x y z
N ASN A 1 20.58 -7.40 -7.86
CA ASN A 1 20.61 -8.55 -8.78
C ASN A 1 19.44 -8.55 -9.77
N ARG A 2 19.55 -7.84 -10.90
CA ARG A 2 18.57 -7.91 -12.00
C ARG A 2 18.90 -9.01 -13.04
N ALA A 3 20.05 -9.69 -12.90
CA ALA A 3 20.59 -10.65 -13.88
C ALA A 3 20.27 -12.14 -13.60
N ALA A 4 19.66 -12.46 -12.46
CA ALA A 4 19.23 -13.84 -12.19
C ALA A 4 18.00 -14.20 -13.06
N PRO A 5 17.87 -15.46 -13.52
CA PRO A 5 16.70 -15.89 -14.26
C PRO A 5 15.43 -15.66 -13.43
N LYS A 6 14.48 -14.91 -14.00
CA LYS A 6 13.20 -14.62 -13.36
C LYS A 6 12.26 -15.79 -13.59
N ARG A 7 11.64 -16.28 -12.51
CA ARG A 7 10.58 -17.28 -12.58
C ARG A 7 9.22 -16.60 -12.46
N LYS A 8 8.30 -16.88 -13.38
CA LYS A 8 6.90 -16.46 -13.25
C LYS A 8 6.21 -17.35 -12.23
N ILE A 9 5.48 -16.77 -11.29
CA ILE A 9 4.79 -17.49 -10.21
C ILE A 9 3.28 -17.34 -10.35
N GLU A 10 2.81 -16.12 -10.49
CA GLU A 10 1.38 -15.82 -10.67
C GLU A 10 1.14 -14.66 -11.64
N THR A 11 -0.10 -14.55 -12.10
CA THR A 11 -0.66 -13.37 -12.75
C THR A 11 -2.04 -13.11 -12.14
N ARG A 12 -2.35 -11.84 -11.85
CA ARG A 12 -3.69 -11.43 -11.41
C ARG A 12 -4.32 -10.53 -12.48
N VAL A 13 -5.59 -10.77 -12.77
CA VAL A 13 -6.34 -10.03 -13.78
C VAL A 13 -7.62 -9.49 -13.15
N LEU A 14 -7.83 -8.18 -13.28
CA LEU A 14 -9.10 -7.53 -13.00
C LEU A 14 -9.78 -7.24 -14.34
N GLN A 15 -10.97 -7.78 -14.53
CA GLN A 15 -11.72 -7.61 -15.76
C GLN A 15 -13.08 -6.98 -15.47
N HIS A 16 -13.35 -5.82 -16.07
CA HIS A 16 -14.67 -5.22 -16.00
C HIS A 16 -15.57 -5.82 -17.08
N ARG A 17 -16.65 -6.50 -16.67
CA ARG A 17 -17.68 -7.03 -17.55
C ARG A 17 -19.00 -6.31 -17.31
N ARG A 18 -20.01 -6.58 -18.14
CA ARG A 18 -21.35 -6.01 -18.01
C ARG A 18 -21.99 -6.30 -16.64
N GLU A 19 -21.68 -7.47 -16.07
CA GLU A 19 -22.15 -7.91 -14.76
C GLU A 19 -21.31 -7.36 -13.59
N GLY A 20 -20.23 -6.61 -13.87
CA GLY A 20 -19.32 -6.02 -12.89
C GLY A 20 -17.89 -6.55 -12.99
N TRP A 21 -17.08 -6.23 -11.98
CA TRP A 21 -15.68 -6.63 -11.90
C TRP A 21 -15.50 -8.10 -11.56
N GLN A 22 -14.63 -8.76 -12.31
CA GLN A 22 -14.18 -10.12 -12.08
C GLN A 22 -12.69 -10.14 -11.75
N VAL A 23 -12.32 -10.99 -10.79
CA VAL A 23 -10.94 -11.20 -10.37
C VAL A 23 -10.53 -12.61 -10.76
N GLY A 24 -9.49 -12.73 -11.57
CA GLY A 24 -8.83 -13.98 -11.90
C GLY A 24 -7.42 -14.02 -11.30
N VAL A 25 -7.10 -15.11 -10.63
CA VAL A 25 -5.75 -15.39 -10.12
C VAL A 25 -5.25 -16.62 -10.86
N TYR A 26 -4.09 -16.51 -11.49
CA TYR A 26 -3.51 -17.56 -12.34
C TYR A 26 -2.15 -17.98 -11.78
N GLN A 27 -1.90 -19.28 -11.69
CA GLN A 27 -0.60 -19.83 -11.32
C GLN A 27 0.14 -20.27 -12.58
N TRP A 28 1.40 -19.83 -12.72
CA TRP A 28 2.26 -20.28 -13.81
C TRP A 28 2.76 -21.71 -13.56
N ASN A 29 2.86 -22.50 -14.62
CA ASN A 29 3.53 -23.80 -14.55
C ASN A 29 5.05 -23.65 -14.32
N PRO A 30 5.77 -24.74 -13.98
CA PRO A 30 7.22 -24.68 -13.76
C PRO A 30 8.04 -24.20 -14.96
N ALA A 31 7.55 -24.44 -16.19
CA ALA A 31 8.19 -23.99 -17.42
C ALA A 31 8.07 -22.47 -17.66
N GLY A 32 7.04 -21.83 -17.07
CA GLY A 32 6.79 -20.39 -17.19
C GLY A 32 6.21 -19.96 -18.55
N ASP A 33 5.66 -20.90 -19.32
CA ASP A 33 5.06 -20.66 -20.64
C ASP A 33 3.52 -20.59 -20.61
N GLU A 34 2.87 -21.19 -19.60
CA GLU A 34 1.42 -21.17 -19.43
C GLU A 34 1.00 -20.86 -17.98
N ALA A 35 -0.12 -20.15 -17.82
CA ALA A 35 -0.72 -19.80 -16.54
C ALA A 35 -2.16 -20.31 -16.44
N PHE A 36 -2.47 -21.05 -15.39
CA PHE A 36 -3.76 -21.69 -15.18
C PHE A 36 -4.56 -20.96 -14.11
N LEU A 37 -5.84 -20.72 -14.37
CA LEU A 37 -6.77 -20.14 -13.39
C LEU A 37 -6.80 -21.03 -12.14
N THR A 38 -6.60 -20.45 -10.97
CA THR A 38 -6.66 -21.20 -9.71
C THR A 38 -8.11 -21.55 -9.37
N ASN A 39 -8.29 -22.52 -8.46
CA ASN A 39 -9.61 -22.83 -7.90
C ASN A 39 -10.16 -21.75 -6.95
N GLY A 40 -9.45 -20.61 -6.81
CA GLY A 40 -9.82 -19.50 -5.95
C GLY A 40 -9.35 -19.62 -4.50
N SER A 41 -8.68 -20.72 -4.11
CA SER A 41 -8.08 -20.90 -2.77
C SER A 41 -6.69 -20.28 -2.67
N GLU A 42 -6.25 -20.02 -1.43
CA GLU A 42 -4.88 -19.62 -1.14
C GLU A 42 -3.91 -20.78 -1.48
N ILE A 43 -2.80 -20.46 -2.16
CA ILE A 43 -1.71 -21.42 -2.42
C ILE A 43 -0.43 -20.88 -1.80
N ARG A 44 0.16 -21.65 -0.88
CA ARG A 44 1.41 -21.31 -0.22
C ARG A 44 2.56 -22.08 -0.86
N LEU A 45 3.54 -21.34 -1.35
CA LEU A 45 4.70 -21.86 -2.06
C LEU A 45 5.97 -21.56 -1.25
N PRO A 46 6.58 -22.55 -0.59
CA PRO A 46 7.85 -22.35 0.09
C PRO A 46 8.98 -22.14 -0.92
N PHE A 47 9.86 -21.19 -0.63
CA PHE A 47 11.06 -20.87 -1.39
C PHE A 47 12.26 -20.78 -0.47
N GLN A 48 13.39 -21.26 -0.95
CA GLN A 48 14.68 -21.01 -0.32
C GLN A 48 15.44 -20.00 -1.18
N LEU A 49 15.76 -18.86 -0.59
CA LEU A 49 16.54 -17.78 -1.21
C LEU A 49 17.83 -17.57 -0.41
N PRO A 50 18.85 -16.86 -0.95
CA PRO A 50 20.09 -16.60 -0.22
C PRO A 50 19.90 -15.90 1.14
N LEU A 51 18.78 -15.18 1.30
CA LEU A 51 18.44 -14.44 2.51
C LEU A 51 17.59 -15.24 3.51
N GLY A 52 17.25 -16.50 3.21
CA GLY A 52 16.49 -17.37 4.10
C GLY A 52 15.35 -18.14 3.42
N ASN A 53 14.51 -18.74 4.25
CA ASN A 53 13.30 -19.43 3.82
C ASN A 53 12.14 -18.44 3.78
N TYR A 54 11.37 -18.49 2.69
CA TYR A 54 10.22 -17.63 2.48
C TYR A 54 9.03 -18.47 2.07
N VAL A 55 7.83 -17.97 2.36
CA VAL A 55 6.60 -18.53 1.80
C VAL A 55 5.97 -17.45 0.94
N TYR A 56 5.91 -17.70 -0.37
CA TYR A 56 5.12 -16.87 -1.27
C TYR A 56 3.68 -17.35 -1.25
N THR A 57 2.75 -16.42 -1.16
CA THR A 57 1.32 -16.73 -1.12
C THR A 57 0.66 -16.22 -2.38
N ILE A 58 0.16 -17.14 -3.21
CA ILE A 58 -0.82 -16.82 -4.25
C ILE A 58 -2.15 -16.64 -3.52
N PRO A 59 -2.76 -15.44 -3.58
CA PRO A 59 -3.93 -15.14 -2.77
C PRO A 59 -5.16 -15.91 -3.27
N SER A 60 -6.06 -16.21 -2.34
CA SER A 60 -7.41 -16.58 -2.70
C SER A 60 -8.13 -15.44 -3.43
N ARG A 61 -9.23 -15.77 -4.11
CA ARG A 61 -10.09 -14.74 -4.72
C ARG A 61 -10.64 -13.77 -3.68
N LEU A 62 -10.97 -14.27 -2.47
CA LEU A 62 -11.47 -13.44 -1.37
C LEU A 62 -10.40 -12.50 -0.81
N MET A 63 -9.14 -12.93 -0.73
CA MET A 63 -8.04 -12.06 -0.31
C MET A 63 -7.79 -10.93 -1.30
N CYS A 64 -8.00 -11.16 -2.60
CA CYS A 64 -7.95 -10.07 -3.58
C CYS A 64 -9.05 -9.05 -3.29
N LEU A 65 -10.25 -9.53 -2.98
CA LEU A 65 -11.36 -8.65 -2.60
C LEU A 65 -11.06 -7.90 -1.30
N ALA A 66 -10.23 -8.38 -0.36
CA ALA A 66 -9.90 -7.61 0.85
C ALA A 66 -9.43 -6.16 0.55
N CYS A 67 -8.68 -5.97 -0.54
CA CYS A 67 -8.33 -4.64 -1.04
C CYS A 67 -9.34 -4.14 -2.08
N HIS A 68 -9.78 -5.02 -2.99
CA HIS A 68 -10.73 -4.70 -4.07
C HIS A 68 -12.21 -4.87 -3.64
N GLN A 69 -12.56 -4.46 -2.42
CA GLN A 69 -13.96 -4.44 -1.94
C GLN A 69 -14.73 -3.31 -2.65
N PRO A 70 -16.07 -3.26 -2.56
CA PRO A 70 -16.84 -2.11 -3.00
C PRO A 70 -16.49 -0.87 -2.18
N GLN A 71 -15.38 -0.22 -2.54
CA GLN A 71 -15.12 1.19 -2.31
C GLN A 71 -15.71 1.97 -3.50
N LYS A 72 -15.54 3.29 -3.52
CA LYS A 72 -15.98 4.11 -4.66
C LYS A 72 -15.40 3.60 -5.99
N ASP A 73 -14.14 3.13 -5.98
CA ASP A 73 -13.44 2.61 -7.14
C ASP A 73 -12.92 1.19 -6.86
N PHE A 74 -13.08 0.27 -7.82
CA PHE A 74 -12.59 -1.11 -7.69
C PHE A 74 -11.12 -1.25 -8.05
N VAL A 75 -10.62 -0.42 -8.97
CA VAL A 75 -9.21 -0.43 -9.39
C VAL A 75 -8.42 0.43 -8.41
N ILE A 76 -7.36 -0.16 -7.87
CA ILE A 76 -6.50 0.46 -6.87
C ILE A 76 -5.28 1.09 -7.55
N GLY A 77 -4.88 2.29 -7.11
CA GLY A 77 -3.66 2.95 -7.54
C GLY A 77 -3.76 3.79 -8.83
N PHE A 78 -4.95 3.88 -9.44
CA PHE A 78 -5.24 4.78 -10.56
C PHE A 78 -5.77 6.13 -10.05
N GLU A 79 -5.00 6.78 -9.18
CA GLU A 79 -5.35 8.07 -8.56
C GLU A 79 -4.55 9.19 -9.22
N MET A 80 -5.13 10.39 -9.32
CA MET A 80 -4.47 11.52 -9.97
C MET A 80 -3.09 11.84 -9.36
N ILE A 81 -2.92 11.75 -8.04
CA ILE A 81 -1.63 11.93 -7.35
C ILE A 81 -0.59 10.85 -7.69
N ARG A 82 -1.01 9.64 -8.06
CA ARG A 82 -0.09 8.58 -8.52
C ARG A 82 0.30 8.76 -9.98
N LEU A 83 -0.56 9.41 -10.75
CA LEU A 83 -0.36 9.73 -12.15
C LEU A 83 0.30 11.11 -12.33
N SER A 84 0.47 11.93 -11.29
CA SER A 84 1.12 13.24 -11.41
C SER A 84 2.65 13.15 -11.49
N GLY A 85 3.22 11.94 -11.43
CA GLY A 85 4.66 11.71 -11.57
C GLY A 85 5.19 11.92 -12.99
N VAL A 86 6.50 12.17 -13.08
CA VAL A 86 7.25 12.29 -14.34
C VAL A 86 7.74 10.89 -14.75
N LEU A 87 7.38 10.43 -15.96
CA LEU A 87 7.68 9.05 -16.41
C LEU A 87 9.00 8.88 -17.17
N ASP A 88 9.51 9.93 -17.80
CA ASP A 88 10.68 9.83 -18.67
C ASP A 88 11.61 11.04 -18.56
N GLU A 89 12.82 10.86 -19.11
CA GLU A 89 13.88 11.88 -19.24
C GLU A 89 13.46 13.11 -20.07
N ASN A 90 12.34 13.01 -20.80
CA ASN A 90 11.74 14.11 -21.55
C ASN A 90 10.74 14.94 -20.69
N GLY A 91 10.59 14.63 -19.39
CA GLY A 91 9.90 15.48 -18.43
C GLY A 91 8.37 15.48 -18.53
N GLY A 92 7.76 14.53 -19.24
CA GLY A 92 6.30 14.52 -19.39
C GLY A 92 5.57 13.99 -18.15
N GLU A 93 4.72 14.81 -17.53
CA GLU A 93 3.78 14.40 -16.48
C GLU A 93 2.78 13.37 -17.05
N GLN A 94 2.67 12.19 -16.42
CA GLN A 94 1.78 11.13 -16.90
C GLN A 94 0.32 11.58 -16.97
N LEU A 95 -0.14 12.30 -15.94
CA LEU A 95 -1.51 12.80 -15.86
C LEU A 95 -1.81 13.80 -16.98
N ARG A 96 -0.85 14.67 -17.34
CA ARG A 96 -0.97 15.58 -18.49
C ARG A 96 -1.12 14.81 -19.79
N ARG A 97 -0.26 13.83 -20.04
CA ARG A 97 -0.34 13.00 -21.26
C ARG A 97 -1.65 12.22 -21.37
N LEU A 98 -2.24 11.82 -20.24
CA LEU A 98 -3.56 11.21 -20.22
C LEU A 98 -4.66 12.24 -20.48
N ALA A 99 -4.54 13.44 -19.92
CA ALA A 99 -5.50 14.53 -20.13
C ALA A 99 -5.55 14.96 -21.60
N ASP A 100 -4.39 15.07 -22.26
CA ASP A 100 -4.28 15.44 -23.68
C ASP A 100 -4.87 14.39 -24.65
N ARG A 101 -5.24 13.20 -24.15
CA ARG A 101 -5.89 12.14 -24.93
C ARG A 101 -7.41 12.15 -24.80
N ASP A 102 -7.99 13.11 -24.09
CA ASP A 102 -9.44 13.24 -23.85
C ASP A 102 -10.10 11.96 -23.29
N ILE A 103 -9.36 11.20 -22.48
CA ILE A 103 -9.87 9.94 -21.88
C ILE A 103 -10.66 10.15 -20.59
N PHE A 104 -10.59 11.35 -20.00
CA PHE A 104 -11.29 11.65 -18.76
C PHE A 104 -12.71 12.13 -19.03
N THR A 105 -13.66 11.68 -18.20
CA THR A 105 -15.06 12.11 -18.28
C THR A 105 -15.25 13.58 -17.91
N GLN A 106 -14.31 14.16 -17.16
CA GLN A 106 -14.26 15.57 -16.83
C GLN A 106 -12.86 16.12 -17.16
N PRO A 107 -12.76 17.33 -17.72
CA PRO A 107 -11.48 17.99 -17.93
C PRO A 107 -10.71 18.13 -16.61
N ILE A 108 -9.41 17.86 -16.65
CA ILE A 108 -8.51 18.04 -15.50
C ILE A 108 -7.72 19.31 -15.73
N ALA A 109 -7.97 20.33 -14.90
CA ALA A 109 -7.27 21.62 -15.00
C ALA A 109 -5.84 21.56 -14.43
N ASP A 110 -5.66 20.85 -13.31
CA ASP A 110 -4.37 20.69 -12.63
C ASP A 110 -3.86 19.25 -12.77
N THR A 111 -2.76 19.09 -13.49
CA THR A 111 -2.11 17.80 -13.72
C THR A 111 -0.96 17.55 -12.76
N LYS A 112 -0.60 18.56 -11.97
CA LYS A 112 0.55 18.54 -11.08
C LYS A 112 0.08 18.56 -9.63
N ILE A 113 -0.30 17.38 -9.16
CA ILE A 113 -0.69 17.20 -7.77
C ILE A 113 0.56 16.89 -6.96
N GLU A 114 0.82 17.71 -5.94
CA GLU A 114 1.94 17.56 -5.02
C GLU A 114 1.44 17.29 -3.61
N ILE A 115 2.22 16.51 -2.86
CA ILE A 115 2.04 16.37 -1.42
C ILE A 115 2.69 17.61 -0.78
N PRO A 116 1.96 18.38 0.05
CA PRO A 116 2.53 19.56 0.68
C PRO A 116 3.56 19.19 1.74
N GLY A 117 4.46 20.13 2.05
CA GLY A 117 5.43 20.01 3.14
C GLY A 117 6.88 19.82 2.69
N PRO A 118 7.81 19.72 3.65
CA PRO A 118 9.23 19.48 3.39
C PRO A 118 9.45 18.10 2.77
N GLU A 119 10.57 17.90 2.08
CA GLU A 119 10.86 16.68 1.33
C GLU A 119 10.68 15.40 2.14
N VAL A 120 11.23 15.34 3.35
CA VAL A 120 11.10 14.17 4.26
C VAL A 120 9.64 13.81 4.55
N GLU A 121 8.77 14.81 4.68
CA GLU A 121 7.35 14.62 4.92
C GLU A 121 6.64 14.15 3.65
N ARG A 122 6.95 14.76 2.50
CA ARG A 122 6.38 14.33 1.21
C ARG A 122 6.72 12.88 0.88
N GLU A 123 7.97 12.48 1.14
CA GLU A 123 8.44 11.11 0.94
C GLU A 123 7.66 10.11 1.82
N ALA A 124 7.56 10.37 3.12
CA ALA A 124 6.88 9.47 4.05
C ALA A 124 5.37 9.43 3.83
N ILE A 125 4.72 10.59 3.64
CA ILE A 125 3.28 10.65 3.33
C ILE A 125 3.00 10.00 1.98
N GLY A 126 3.85 10.23 0.97
CA GLY A 126 3.75 9.61 -0.33
C GLY A 126 3.87 8.09 -0.25
N TYR A 127 4.77 7.58 0.58
CA TYR A 127 4.90 6.14 0.87
C TYR A 127 3.67 5.56 1.59
N LEU A 128 3.17 6.22 2.62
CA LEU A 128 2.01 5.75 3.41
C LEU A 128 0.71 5.82 2.59
N HIS A 129 0.47 6.93 1.88
CA HIS A 129 -0.61 7.00 0.91
C HIS A 129 -0.43 5.92 -0.16
N GLY A 130 0.81 5.85 -0.66
CA GLY A 130 1.45 4.84 -1.50
C GLY A 130 0.92 3.43 -1.36
N ASN A 131 1.04 2.94 -0.14
CA ASN A 131 0.99 1.52 0.15
C ASN A 131 -0.14 1.18 1.14
N CYS A 132 -0.71 2.17 1.83
CA CYS A 132 -1.60 1.93 2.96
C CYS A 132 -2.99 2.57 2.81
N ALA A 133 -3.13 3.71 2.11
CA ALA A 133 -4.42 4.43 2.02
C ALA A 133 -5.55 3.64 1.35
N ASN A 134 -5.22 2.69 0.48
CA ASN A 134 -6.20 1.82 -0.16
C ASN A 134 -6.99 0.99 0.86
N CYS A 135 -6.33 0.59 1.96
CA CYS A 135 -6.97 -0.11 3.08
C CYS A 135 -7.39 0.88 4.18
N HIS A 136 -6.56 1.88 4.47
CA HIS A 136 -6.80 2.87 5.52
C HIS A 136 -7.40 4.15 4.95
N ASN A 137 -8.71 4.10 4.68
CA ASN A 137 -9.52 5.25 4.29
C ASN A 137 -10.98 5.06 4.74
N PRO A 138 -11.80 6.13 4.86
CA PRO A 138 -13.16 6.06 5.43
C PRO A 138 -14.15 5.16 4.69
N HIS A 139 -13.89 4.81 3.42
CA HIS A 139 -14.77 3.97 2.61
C HIS A 139 -14.33 2.50 2.58
N SER A 140 -13.19 2.18 3.17
CA SER A 140 -12.71 0.81 3.31
C SER A 140 -13.33 0.13 4.54
N PRO A 141 -13.70 -1.17 4.46
CA PRO A 141 -14.13 -1.94 5.62
C PRO A 141 -13.13 -1.90 6.79
N VAL A 142 -11.83 -1.77 6.52
CA VAL A 142 -10.79 -1.70 7.57
C VAL A 142 -10.95 -0.44 8.46
N PHE A 143 -11.61 0.60 7.96
CA PHE A 143 -11.88 1.80 8.75
C PHE A 143 -12.81 1.55 9.92
N SER A 144 -13.73 0.57 9.82
CA SER A 144 -14.64 0.25 10.92
C SER A 144 -13.92 -0.32 12.14
N THR A 145 -12.70 -0.85 11.98
CA THR A 145 -11.90 -1.43 13.06
C THR A 145 -10.70 -0.58 13.45
N THR A 146 -10.22 0.32 12.59
CA THR A 146 -9.02 1.14 12.88
C THR A 146 -9.30 2.63 13.01
N ALA A 147 -10.36 3.14 12.37
CA ALA A 147 -10.63 4.57 12.15
C ALA A 147 -9.42 5.34 11.59
N LEU A 148 -8.53 4.66 10.87
CA LEU A 148 -7.29 5.21 10.35
C LEU A 148 -7.45 5.60 8.88
N ASP A 149 -7.11 6.84 8.56
CA ASP A 149 -7.08 7.41 7.22
C ASP A 149 -5.66 7.85 6.87
N LEU A 150 -5.06 7.17 5.89
CA LEU A 150 -3.70 7.44 5.42
C LEU A 150 -3.69 8.09 4.03
N ARG A 151 -4.83 8.63 3.56
CA ARG A 151 -4.85 9.46 2.36
C ARG A 151 -4.03 10.73 2.58
N PHE A 152 -3.20 11.12 1.61
CA PHE A 152 -2.21 12.20 1.80
C PHE A 152 -2.82 13.52 2.31
N THR A 153 -4.07 13.81 1.94
CA THR A 153 -4.83 15.00 2.37
C THR A 153 -5.16 15.00 3.87
N TRP A 154 -5.39 13.83 4.47
CA TRP A 154 -5.90 13.70 5.84
C TRP A 154 -4.89 13.09 6.80
N LEU A 155 -3.83 12.47 6.27
CA LEU A 155 -2.90 11.63 7.02
C LEU A 155 -2.38 12.32 8.27
N LYS A 156 -1.84 13.54 8.16
CA LYS A 156 -1.25 14.26 9.30
C LYS A 156 -2.24 14.49 10.43
N GLU A 157 -3.40 15.04 10.09
CA GLU A 157 -4.49 15.32 11.04
C GLU A 157 -5.05 14.05 11.69
N ASN A 158 -4.92 12.91 11.00
CA ASN A 158 -5.42 11.63 11.49
C ASN A 158 -4.36 10.82 12.26
N THR A 159 -3.06 11.17 12.19
CA THR A 159 -1.99 10.38 12.80
C THR A 159 -1.17 11.10 13.85
N VAL A 160 -0.80 12.36 13.64
CA VAL A 160 0.19 13.05 14.49
C VAL A 160 -0.47 13.49 15.79
N ASN A 161 0.01 13.00 16.94
CA ASN A 161 -0.59 13.19 18.27
C ASN A 161 -2.05 12.71 18.37
N VAL A 162 -2.50 11.84 17.46
CA VAL A 162 -3.86 11.32 17.45
C VAL A 162 -3.91 9.97 18.12
N ARG A 163 -4.87 9.78 19.03
CA ARG A 163 -5.10 8.48 19.69
C ARG A 163 -5.83 7.52 18.76
N PRO A 164 -5.50 6.22 18.76
CA PRO A 164 -6.28 5.24 18.02
C PRO A 164 -7.68 5.10 18.65
N GLU A 165 -8.73 5.43 17.90
CA GLU A 165 -10.11 5.39 18.41
C GLU A 165 -10.67 3.96 18.57
N LYS A 166 -10.41 3.11 17.56
CA LYS A 166 -11.04 1.78 17.45
C LYS A 166 -10.05 0.63 17.59
N PHE A 167 -8.76 0.95 17.56
CA PHE A 167 -7.70 -0.02 17.76
C PHE A 167 -7.26 0.02 19.21
N ALA A 168 -7.64 -1.00 19.98
CA ALA A 168 -7.31 -1.06 21.40
C ALA A 168 -5.81 -1.18 21.62
N THR A 169 -5.29 -0.34 22.51
CA THR A 169 -3.91 -0.37 22.99
C THR A 169 -3.92 -0.67 24.49
N ASN A 170 -2.92 -1.42 24.97
CA ASN A 170 -2.75 -1.64 26.42
C ASN A 170 -2.22 -0.39 27.15
N ASP A 171 -1.82 0.63 26.38
CA ASP A 171 -1.31 1.90 26.86
C ASP A 171 -2.30 3.01 26.47
N SER A 172 -2.93 3.60 27.49
CA SER A 172 -3.88 4.69 27.37
C SER A 172 -3.22 6.04 27.08
N THR A 173 -1.90 6.11 26.88
CA THR A 173 -1.16 7.29 26.42
C THR A 173 -0.68 7.16 24.98
N GLN A 174 -0.80 5.96 24.40
CA GLN A 174 -0.33 5.69 23.05
C GLN A 174 -1.08 6.53 21.99
N VAL A 175 -0.29 7.08 21.07
CA VAL A 175 -0.75 7.80 19.88
C VAL A 175 -0.28 7.09 18.62
N ARG A 176 -0.96 7.36 17.50
CA ARG A 176 -0.65 6.80 16.18
C ARG A 176 0.76 7.18 15.75
N ILE A 177 1.09 8.47 15.82
CA ILE A 177 2.44 9.01 15.65
C ILE A 177 2.75 9.96 16.79
N LYS A 178 3.80 9.68 17.56
CA LYS A 178 4.38 10.56 18.58
C LYS A 178 5.55 11.32 17.93
N PRO A 179 5.45 12.65 17.75
CA PRO A 179 6.53 13.47 17.21
C PRO A 179 7.87 13.23 17.92
N GLY A 180 8.94 13.05 17.14
CA GLY A 180 10.29 12.82 17.67
C GLY A 180 10.54 11.42 18.22
N ALA A 181 9.51 10.56 18.37
CA ALA A 181 9.63 9.27 19.05
C ALA A 181 9.05 8.11 18.20
N PRO A 182 9.81 7.61 17.20
CA PRO A 182 9.37 6.48 16.36
C PRO A 182 9.01 5.24 17.18
N GLU A 183 9.83 4.87 18.15
CA GLU A 183 9.61 3.63 18.94
C GLU A 183 8.41 3.71 19.87
N GLU A 184 7.87 4.91 20.11
CA GLU A 184 6.63 5.13 20.87
C GLU A 184 5.41 5.36 19.97
N SER A 185 5.62 5.41 18.65
CA SER A 185 4.57 5.63 17.65
C SER A 185 3.93 4.31 17.24
N LEU A 186 2.63 4.12 17.52
CA LEU A 186 1.92 2.88 17.19
C LEU A 186 2.05 2.49 15.72
N LEU A 187 1.91 3.46 14.80
CA LEU A 187 2.02 3.21 13.36
C LEU A 187 3.40 2.68 13.00
N PHE A 188 4.46 3.24 13.57
CA PHE A 188 5.83 2.81 13.33
C PHE A 188 6.08 1.41 13.90
N GLN A 189 5.64 1.15 15.13
CA GLN A 189 5.73 -0.17 15.75
C GLN A 189 5.06 -1.24 14.88
N LEU A 190 3.85 -0.99 14.36
CA LEU A 190 3.14 -1.94 13.50
C LEU A 190 3.83 -2.15 12.14
N LEU A 191 4.41 -1.09 11.57
CA LEU A 191 5.16 -1.15 10.32
C LEU A 191 6.49 -1.91 10.47
N ALA A 192 7.15 -1.78 11.62
CA ALA A 192 8.46 -2.37 11.90
C ALA A 192 8.41 -3.82 12.40
N ARG A 193 7.23 -4.35 12.77
CA ARG A 193 7.06 -5.73 13.22
C ARG A 193 7.52 -6.76 12.19
N THR A 194 8.07 -7.87 12.69
CA THR A 194 8.53 -8.97 11.84
C THR A 194 7.46 -10.05 11.71
N PHE A 195 7.60 -10.90 10.70
CA PHE A 195 6.64 -11.97 10.41
C PHE A 195 6.67 -13.11 11.43
N ASP A 196 7.74 -13.18 12.24
CA ASP A 196 7.95 -14.23 13.23
C ASP A 196 7.20 -13.95 14.56
N ASP A 197 6.71 -12.72 14.74
CA ASP A 197 6.13 -12.24 16.00
C ASP A 197 4.64 -12.62 16.20
N GLY A 198 4.06 -13.42 15.29
CA GLY A 198 2.73 -14.03 15.44
C GLY A 198 1.52 -13.08 15.59
N ALA A 199 1.73 -11.76 15.69
CA ALA A 199 0.69 -10.79 15.99
C ALA A 199 0.84 -9.48 15.19
N GLN A 200 -0.07 -9.28 14.23
CA GLN A 200 -0.37 -7.98 13.59
C GLN A 200 0.85 -7.26 12.96
N PHE A 201 1.40 -7.82 11.89
CA PHE A 201 2.31 -7.09 10.99
C PHE A 201 1.50 -6.34 9.92
N MET A 202 2.12 -5.30 9.32
CA MET A 202 1.51 -4.52 8.25
C MET A 202 2.36 -4.54 6.97
N PRO A 203 1.75 -4.70 5.78
CA PRO A 203 0.35 -5.09 5.56
C PRO A 203 0.10 -6.58 5.92
N PRO A 204 -1.12 -6.98 6.31
CA PRO A 204 -1.42 -8.36 6.71
C PRO A 204 -1.52 -9.35 5.54
N LEU A 205 -1.48 -8.85 4.30
CA LEU A 205 -1.69 -9.60 3.06
C LEU A 205 -0.67 -9.20 2.01
N GLY A 206 -0.23 -10.17 1.20
CA GLY A 206 0.58 -9.90 0.00
C GLY A 206 2.03 -9.50 0.26
N THR A 207 2.53 -9.70 1.48
CA THR A 207 3.93 -9.47 1.83
C THR A 207 4.53 -10.69 2.53
N SER A 208 5.83 -10.90 2.29
CA SER A 208 6.63 -11.97 2.91
C SER A 208 7.99 -11.44 3.41
N ARG A 209 8.17 -10.11 3.41
CA ARG A 209 9.39 -9.44 3.83
C ARG A 209 9.07 -8.01 4.24
N THR A 210 9.75 -7.56 5.29
CA THR A 210 9.65 -6.21 5.80
C THR A 210 10.29 -5.21 4.83
N ASP A 211 9.59 -4.11 4.53
CA ASP A 211 10.13 -3.01 3.71
C ASP A 211 10.96 -2.07 4.57
N THR A 212 12.26 -2.33 4.62
CA THR A 212 13.22 -1.53 5.41
C THR A 212 13.37 -0.11 4.87
N VAL A 213 13.15 0.12 3.57
CA VAL A 213 13.23 1.46 2.98
C VAL A 213 12.02 2.28 3.41
N GLY A 214 10.82 1.69 3.30
CA GLY A 214 9.57 2.27 3.80
C GLY A 214 9.62 2.62 5.29
N ILE A 215 10.14 1.72 6.11
CA ILE A 215 10.34 1.96 7.56
C ILE A 215 11.26 3.14 7.80
N ASP A 216 12.41 3.22 7.12
CA ASP A 216 13.34 4.33 7.30
C ASP A 216 12.74 5.69 6.91
N LEU A 217 11.99 5.74 5.80
CA LEU A 217 11.25 6.94 5.37
C LEU A 217 10.33 7.45 6.50
N VAL A 218 9.51 6.56 7.05
CA VAL A 218 8.58 6.91 8.14
C VAL A 218 9.35 7.28 9.41
N ARG A 219 10.44 6.57 9.75
CA ARG A 219 11.28 6.88 10.91
C ARG A 219 11.83 8.31 10.83
N ARG A 220 12.43 8.67 9.70
CA ARG A 220 13.01 10.00 9.46
C ARG A 220 11.96 11.09 9.55
N TRP A 221 10.78 10.85 9.00
CA TRP A 221 9.68 11.80 9.11
C TRP A 221 9.24 12.00 10.57
N ILE A 222 9.02 10.92 11.33
CA ILE A 222 8.63 11.04 12.75
C ILE A 222 9.67 11.83 13.55
N LEU A 223 10.97 11.56 13.33
CA LEU A 223 12.06 12.31 13.97
C LEU A 223 12.06 13.80 13.57
N SER A 224 11.72 14.11 12.32
CA SER A 224 11.69 15.50 11.82
C SER A 224 10.57 16.36 12.40
N LEU A 225 9.52 15.75 12.99
CA LEU A 225 8.43 16.50 13.61
C LEU A 225 8.84 17.21 14.91
N GLY A 226 10.01 16.89 15.47
CA GLY A 226 10.47 17.37 16.78
C GLY A 226 9.67 16.75 17.93
N THR A 227 10.13 16.87 19.17
CA THR A 227 9.28 16.58 20.35
C THR A 227 8.42 17.81 20.61
N ALA A 228 7.13 17.64 20.85
CA ALA A 228 6.36 18.72 21.46
C ALA A 228 6.94 18.96 22.87
N ASP A 229 7.36 20.20 23.14
CA ASP A 229 7.71 20.64 24.50
C ASP A 229 6.50 20.55 25.44
#